data_AF-A0A7Y2A5G0-F1
#
_entry.id   AF-A0A7Y2A5G0-F1
#
_cell.length_a   1.000
_cell.length_b   1.000
_cell.length_c   1.000
_cell.angle_alpha   90.00
_cell.angle_beta   90.00
_cell.angle_gamma   90.00
#
_symmetry.space_group_name_H-M   'P 1'
#
loop_
_entity.id
_entity.type
_entity.pdbx_description
1 polymer ?
#
loop_
_entity_poly.entity_id
_entity_poly.type
_entity_poly.pdbx_seq_one_letter_code
_entity_poly.pdbx_strand_id
1 'polypeptide(L)'
;MIESLSPSILLAMWAAGIAGGAAFVAWWRIVGPGYLWTAGGAALLIGLFATLSGGWAAAGTVLLVIGILLARRPVPAAVAFGLAGLAYLGHAIPSVGPVLALTGALALGGTTCEMLLGHWYLIDPKLPRWALRRLDAVGIGGLIIDVGVALALGAMATGASFVLTWSWLGLGGMSVLLMVGVWFSLKEQGYEGVMSATGLSYLAVLTSLGAVALARLLLSA
;
A
#
# COMPACT_ATOMS: atom_id res chain seq x y z
N MET A 1 -19.97 10.20 -9.45
CA MET A 1 -19.49 9.62 -10.71
C MET A 1 -17.97 9.63 -10.61
N ILE A 2 -17.33 8.47 -10.54
CA ILE A 2 -15.86 8.38 -10.51
C ILE A 2 -15.37 8.72 -11.93
N GLU A 3 -14.41 9.63 -12.07
CA GLU A 3 -13.75 9.86 -13.36
C GLU A 3 -13.07 8.55 -13.80
N SER A 4 -13.17 8.21 -15.08
CA SER A 4 -12.60 7.00 -15.70
C SER A 4 -11.26 6.62 -15.06
N LEU A 5 -11.08 5.35 -14.68
CA LEU A 5 -9.91 4.86 -13.94
C LEU A 5 -8.60 5.23 -14.65
N SER A 6 -8.03 6.37 -14.28
CA SER A 6 -6.71 6.76 -14.76
C SER A 6 -5.68 5.94 -14.01
N PRO A 7 -4.74 5.26 -14.70
CA PRO A 7 -3.62 4.57 -14.07
C PRO A 7 -2.88 5.46 -13.06
N SER A 8 -2.83 6.78 -13.32
CA SER A 8 -2.19 7.73 -12.41
C SER A 8 -2.81 7.78 -11.02
N ILE A 9 -4.13 7.63 -10.90
CA ILE A 9 -4.83 7.65 -9.61
C ILE A 9 -4.52 6.40 -8.81
N LEU A 10 -4.51 5.22 -9.45
CA LEU A 10 -4.12 3.97 -8.82
C LEU A 10 -2.67 4.02 -8.32
N LEU A 11 -1.76 4.49 -9.17
CA LEU A 11 -0.35 4.63 -8.84
C LEU A 11 -0.11 5.67 -7.74
N ALA A 12 -0.86 6.77 -7.73
CA ALA A 12 -0.81 7.76 -6.66
C ALA A 12 -1.25 7.16 -5.32
N MET A 13 -2.38 6.43 -5.26
CA MET A 13 -2.81 5.77 -4.02
C MET A 13 -1.79 4.75 -3.52
N TRP A 14 -1.20 3.97 -4.44
CA TRP A 14 -0.20 2.98 -4.08
C TRP A 14 1.08 3.66 -3.54
N ALA A 15 1.59 4.67 -4.25
CA ALA A 15 2.73 5.47 -3.79
C ALA A 15 2.44 6.18 -2.46
N ALA A 16 1.22 6.69 -2.27
CA ALA A 16 0.80 7.32 -1.03
C ALA A 16 0.92 6.37 0.16
N GLY A 17 0.41 5.16 -0.01
CA GLY A 17 0.43 4.14 1.01
C GLY A 17 1.85 3.65 1.33
N ILE A 18 2.70 3.43 0.32
CA ILE A 18 4.11 3.08 0.54
C ILE A 18 4.86 4.20 1.26
N ALA A 19 4.67 5.45 0.84
CA ALA A 19 5.28 6.61 1.48
C ALA A 19 4.80 6.75 2.95
N GLY A 20 3.50 6.57 3.20
CA GLY A 20 2.94 6.57 4.55
C GLY A 20 3.54 5.49 5.45
N GLY A 21 3.65 4.24 4.96
CA GLY A 21 4.28 3.17 5.75
C GLY A 21 5.78 3.39 5.94
N ALA A 22 6.50 3.90 4.94
CA ALA A 22 7.90 4.30 5.08
C ALA A 22 8.07 5.38 6.16
N ALA A 23 7.12 6.33 6.25
CA ALA A 23 7.10 7.35 7.29
C ALA A 23 6.96 6.73 8.69
N PHE A 24 6.03 5.79 8.87
CA PHE A 24 5.86 5.08 10.15
C PHE A 24 7.09 4.26 10.53
N VAL A 25 7.69 3.54 9.59
CA VAL A 25 8.89 2.73 9.86
C VAL A 25 10.10 3.62 10.17
N ALA A 26 10.26 4.74 9.47
CA ALA A 26 11.26 5.75 9.79
C ALA A 26 11.05 6.31 11.21
N TRP A 27 9.80 6.59 11.58
CA TRP A 27 9.43 7.08 12.90
C TRP A 27 9.74 6.08 14.02
N TRP A 28 9.58 4.78 13.76
CA TRP A 28 9.91 3.73 14.72
C TRP A 28 11.42 3.56 14.97
N ARG A 29 12.27 4.07 14.07
CA ARG A 29 13.75 4.03 14.21
C ARG A 29 14.31 2.63 14.42
N ILE A 30 13.64 1.63 13.85
CA ILE A 30 14.04 0.21 13.97
C ILE A 30 14.92 -0.26 12.82
N VAL A 31 14.92 0.44 11.68
CA VAL A 31 15.69 0.09 10.47
C VAL A 31 16.73 1.17 10.14
N GLY A 32 17.78 0.76 9.42
CA GLY A 32 18.76 1.67 8.86
C GLY A 32 18.26 2.44 7.61
N PRO A 33 19.07 3.39 7.10
CA PRO A 33 18.72 4.19 5.92
C PRO A 33 18.50 3.36 4.66
N GLY A 34 19.10 2.15 4.57
CA GLY A 34 18.93 1.26 3.44
C GLY A 34 17.47 0.88 3.18
N TYR A 35 16.70 0.60 4.23
CA TYR A 35 15.26 0.34 4.09
C TYR A 35 14.51 1.56 3.56
N LEU A 36 14.85 2.75 4.03
CA LEU A 36 14.20 3.99 3.59
C LEU A 36 14.53 4.32 2.13
N TRP A 37 15.71 3.95 1.64
CA TRP A 37 16.04 4.03 0.22
C TRP A 37 15.25 3.04 -0.62
N THR A 38 15.06 1.80 -0.16
CA THR A 38 14.29 0.80 -0.92
C THR A 38 12.80 1.13 -0.93
N ALA A 39 12.21 1.44 0.23
CA ALA A 39 10.80 1.81 0.33
C ALA A 39 10.51 3.14 -0.37
N GLY A 40 11.37 4.15 -0.17
CA GLY A 40 11.26 5.44 -0.86
C GLY A 40 11.48 5.30 -2.37
N GLY A 41 12.44 4.49 -2.81
CA GLY A 41 12.70 4.21 -4.22
C GLY A 41 11.55 3.47 -4.90
N ALA A 42 10.95 2.48 -4.23
CA ALA A 42 9.75 1.80 -4.73
C ALA A 42 8.57 2.77 -4.87
N ALA A 43 8.30 3.57 -3.83
CA ALA A 43 7.26 4.61 -3.89
C ALA A 43 7.53 5.64 -5.00
N LEU A 44 8.81 5.99 -5.22
CA LEU A 44 9.21 6.95 -6.25
C LEU A 44 8.97 6.38 -7.65
N LEU A 45 9.38 5.15 -7.93
CA LEU A 45 9.18 4.52 -9.23
C LEU A 45 7.69 4.36 -9.57
N ILE A 46 6.87 3.98 -8.59
CA ILE A 46 5.41 3.87 -8.75
C ILE A 46 4.79 5.26 -8.93
N GLY A 47 5.12 6.21 -8.04
CA GLY A 47 4.53 7.54 -8.00
C GLY A 47 4.99 8.47 -9.13
N LEU A 48 6.15 8.24 -9.73
CA LEU A 48 6.67 9.04 -10.84
C LEU A 48 5.69 9.07 -12.01
N PHE A 49 5.07 7.94 -12.35
CA PHE A 49 4.09 7.89 -13.43
C PHE A 49 2.79 8.64 -13.09
N ALA A 50 2.45 8.78 -11.80
CA ALA A 50 1.35 9.64 -11.39
C ALA A 50 1.66 11.14 -11.59
N THR A 51 2.94 11.53 -11.66
CA THR A 51 3.30 12.93 -11.96
C THR A 51 3.01 13.34 -13.41
N LEU A 52 2.85 12.38 -14.31
CA LEU A 52 2.53 12.65 -15.72
C LEU A 52 1.17 13.33 -15.87
N SER A 53 0.25 13.15 -14.91
CA SER A 53 -1.03 13.87 -14.84
C SER A 53 -0.95 15.21 -14.10
N GLY A 54 0.23 15.61 -13.62
CA GLY A 54 0.46 16.89 -12.94
C GLY A 54 -0.16 17.00 -11.53
N GLY A 55 -0.29 18.24 -11.05
CA GLY A 55 -0.90 18.55 -9.76
C GLY A 55 -0.10 18.08 -8.53
N TRP A 56 -0.80 17.67 -7.48
CA TRP A 56 -0.20 17.28 -6.20
C TRP A 56 0.74 16.07 -6.28
N ALA A 57 0.64 15.24 -7.33
CA ALA A 57 1.55 14.12 -7.54
C ALA A 57 3.01 14.57 -7.72
N ALA A 58 3.24 15.69 -8.41
CA ALA A 58 4.58 16.26 -8.59
C ALA A 58 5.18 16.70 -7.24
N ALA A 59 4.38 17.34 -6.39
CA ALA A 59 4.78 17.69 -5.03
C ALA A 59 5.12 16.44 -4.20
N GLY A 60 4.29 15.38 -4.32
CA GLY A 60 4.56 14.09 -3.68
C GLY A 60 5.87 13.45 -4.12
N THR A 61 6.21 13.52 -5.41
CA THR A 61 7.48 13.03 -5.95
C THR A 61 8.68 13.80 -5.42
N VAL A 62 8.60 15.14 -5.38
CA VAL A 62 9.68 15.97 -4.83
C VAL A 62 9.88 15.66 -3.34
N LEU A 63 8.81 15.53 -2.58
CA LEU A 63 8.86 15.18 -1.16
C LEU A 63 9.42 13.77 -0.92
N LEU A 64 9.12 12.80 -1.80
CA LEU A 64 9.74 11.47 -1.78
C LEU A 64 11.25 11.55 -1.98
N VAL A 65 11.71 12.30 -2.98
CA VAL A 65 13.15 12.51 -3.23
C VAL A 65 13.82 13.13 -2.00
N ILE A 66 13.19 14.14 -1.40
CA ILE A 66 13.67 14.74 -0.14
C ILE A 66 13.74 13.68 0.97
N GLY A 67 12.72 12.84 1.14
CA GLY A 67 12.72 11.76 2.13
C GLY A 67 13.85 10.75 1.93
N ILE A 68 14.12 10.36 0.68
CA ILE A 68 15.23 9.47 0.30
C ILE A 68 16.58 10.11 0.63
N LEU A 69 16.79 11.38 0.27
CA LEU A 69 18.02 12.11 0.57
C LEU A 69 18.23 12.28 2.08
N LEU A 70 17.14 12.44 2.83
CA LEU A 70 17.15 12.58 4.28
C LEU A 70 17.14 11.23 5.02
N ALA A 71 17.17 10.09 4.35
CA ALA A 71 17.04 8.76 4.98
C ALA A 71 18.00 8.47 6.13
N ARG A 72 19.18 9.11 6.16
CA ARG A 72 20.14 9.00 7.28
C ARG A 72 19.66 9.72 8.56
N ARG A 73 18.64 10.57 8.46
CA ARG A 73 18.01 11.33 9.53
C ARG A 73 16.54 10.88 9.65
N PRO A 74 16.23 9.89 10.50
CA PRO A 74 14.94 9.18 10.45
C PRO A 74 13.73 10.08 10.69
N VAL A 75 13.83 11.08 11.57
CA VAL A 75 12.69 11.99 11.86
C VAL A 75 12.39 12.92 10.68
N PRO A 76 13.36 13.68 10.11
CA PRO A 76 13.13 14.44 8.89
C PRO A 76 12.65 13.59 7.71
N ALA A 77 13.21 12.38 7.54
CA ALA A 77 12.76 11.45 6.51
C ALA A 77 11.30 11.03 6.72
N ALA A 78 10.91 10.70 7.96
CA ALA A 78 9.53 10.34 8.29
C ALA A 78 8.56 11.47 7.92
N VAL A 79 8.89 12.72 8.25
CA VAL A 79 8.07 13.87 7.90
C VAL A 79 7.95 14.03 6.38
N ALA A 80 9.07 13.96 5.65
CA ALA A 80 9.06 14.09 4.20
C ALA A 80 8.24 12.97 3.52
N PHE A 81 8.39 11.72 3.97
CA PHE A 81 7.59 10.59 3.50
C PHE A 81 6.11 10.74 3.83
N GLY A 82 5.77 11.19 5.03
CA GLY A 82 4.39 11.43 5.44
C GLY A 82 3.73 12.52 4.59
N LEU A 83 4.42 13.64 4.39
CA LEU A 83 3.95 14.73 3.52
C LEU A 83 3.83 14.28 2.06
N ALA A 84 4.75 13.44 1.57
CA ALA A 84 4.64 12.86 0.24
C ALA A 84 3.39 11.99 0.10
N GLY A 85 3.10 11.16 1.11
CA GLY A 85 1.88 10.35 1.16
C GLY A 85 0.61 11.21 1.10
N LEU A 86 0.56 12.29 1.87
CA LEU A 86 -0.55 13.25 1.84
C LEU A 86 -0.69 13.96 0.49
N ALA A 87 0.41 14.31 -0.17
CA ALA A 87 0.38 14.94 -1.49
C ALA A 87 -0.18 13.99 -2.56
N TYR A 88 0.23 12.71 -2.55
CA TYR A 88 -0.35 11.71 -3.46
C TYR A 88 -1.83 11.43 -3.17
N LEU A 89 -2.25 11.40 -1.91
CA LEU A 89 -3.67 11.36 -1.56
C LEU A 89 -4.39 12.61 -2.10
N GLY A 90 -3.83 13.81 -1.92
CA GLY A 90 -4.37 15.05 -2.47
C GLY A 90 -4.53 15.03 -3.99
N HIS A 91 -3.72 14.24 -4.71
CA HIS A 91 -3.88 13.99 -6.14
C HIS A 91 -5.02 13.00 -6.45
N ALA A 92 -5.19 11.95 -5.65
CA ALA A 92 -6.20 10.92 -5.88
C ALA A 92 -7.62 11.32 -5.45
N ILE A 93 -7.74 12.09 -4.36
CA ILE A 93 -9.03 12.45 -3.74
C ILE A 93 -10.02 13.13 -4.70
N PRO A 94 -9.61 14.08 -5.57
CA PRO A 94 -10.55 14.73 -6.48
C PRO A 94 -11.25 13.77 -7.45
N SER A 95 -10.59 12.69 -7.87
CA SER A 95 -11.13 11.78 -8.89
C SER A 95 -11.96 10.63 -8.32
N VAL A 96 -11.55 10.05 -7.17
CA VAL A 96 -12.24 8.89 -6.56
C VAL A 96 -12.94 9.19 -5.23
N GLY A 97 -12.73 10.39 -4.68
CA GLY A 97 -13.21 10.76 -3.35
C GLY A 97 -12.28 10.30 -2.22
N PRO A 98 -12.43 10.88 -1.01
CA PRO A 98 -11.49 10.67 0.09
C PRO A 98 -11.49 9.25 0.65
N VAL A 99 -12.66 8.61 0.73
CA VAL A 99 -12.77 7.27 1.30
C VAL A 99 -12.04 6.25 0.42
N LEU A 100 -12.35 6.20 -0.88
CA LEU A 100 -11.70 5.26 -1.80
C LEU A 100 -10.20 5.53 -1.97
N ALA A 101 -9.78 6.80 -1.94
CA ALA A 101 -8.37 7.16 -1.98
C ALA A 101 -7.62 6.60 -0.75
N LEU A 102 -8.17 6.79 0.44
CA LEU A 102 -7.59 6.31 1.68
C LEU A 102 -7.61 4.79 1.79
N THR A 103 -8.73 4.14 1.49
CA THR A 103 -8.83 2.67 1.57
C THR A 103 -7.90 2.00 0.58
N GLY A 104 -7.75 2.56 -0.63
CA GLY A 104 -6.78 2.10 -1.61
C GLY A 104 -5.34 2.20 -1.16
N ALA A 105 -4.99 3.36 -0.58
CA ALA A 105 -3.65 3.58 -0.05
C ALA A 105 -3.35 2.65 1.13
N LEU A 106 -4.33 2.41 2.02
CA LEU A 106 -4.18 1.46 3.12
C LEU A 106 -4.10 0.02 2.65
N ALA A 107 -4.94 -0.38 1.68
CA ALA A 107 -4.95 -1.72 1.13
C ALA A 107 -3.64 -2.03 0.39
N LEU A 108 -3.28 -1.25 -0.64
CA LEU A 108 -2.08 -1.49 -1.45
C LEU A 108 -0.79 -1.11 -0.73
N GLY A 109 -0.79 0.05 -0.07
CA GLY A 109 0.38 0.50 0.67
C GLY A 109 0.64 -0.32 1.91
N GLY A 110 -0.41 -0.68 2.66
CA GLY A 110 -0.28 -1.52 3.85
C GLY A 110 0.31 -2.88 3.54
N THR A 111 -0.24 -3.58 2.53
CA THR A 111 0.30 -4.88 2.08
C THR A 111 1.72 -4.75 1.55
N THR A 112 2.01 -3.69 0.77
CA THR A 112 3.35 -3.49 0.22
C THR A 112 4.38 -3.11 1.29
N CYS A 113 4.01 -2.29 2.27
CA CYS A 113 4.91 -1.91 3.36
C CYS A 113 5.21 -3.07 4.29
N GLU A 114 4.22 -3.90 4.59
CA GLU A 114 4.42 -5.17 5.29
C GLU A 114 5.45 -6.01 4.52
N MET A 115 5.22 -6.22 3.22
CA MET A 115 6.10 -7.04 2.37
C MET A 115 7.53 -6.48 2.31
N LEU A 116 7.69 -5.16 2.15
CA LEU A 116 8.99 -4.51 2.11
C LEU A 116 9.74 -4.67 3.44
N LEU A 117 9.04 -4.55 4.57
CA LEU A 117 9.64 -4.74 5.87
C LEU A 117 9.93 -6.23 6.14
N GLY A 118 9.04 -7.13 5.74
CA GLY A 118 9.27 -8.58 5.80
C GLY A 118 10.47 -9.03 4.99
N HIS A 119 10.66 -8.48 3.80
CA HIS A 119 11.87 -8.74 3.01
C HIS A 119 13.13 -8.23 3.71
N TRP A 120 13.08 -7.05 4.34
CA TRP A 120 14.22 -6.51 5.09
C TRP A 120 14.59 -7.38 6.30
N TYR A 121 13.61 -8.05 6.91
CA TYR A 121 13.83 -9.01 7.99
C TYR A 121 14.67 -10.23 7.59
N LEU A 122 14.66 -10.60 6.30
CA LEU A 122 15.51 -11.69 5.82
C LEU A 122 16.99 -11.32 5.87
N ILE A 123 17.29 -10.02 5.83
CA ILE A 123 18.64 -9.46 5.94
C ILE A 123 18.98 -9.14 7.41
N ASP A 124 18.02 -8.64 8.18
CA ASP A 124 18.17 -8.37 9.62
C ASP A 124 17.10 -9.08 10.47
N PRO A 125 17.35 -10.32 10.92
CA PRO A 125 16.40 -11.09 11.72
C PRO A 125 16.19 -10.56 13.14
N LYS A 126 17.00 -9.59 13.61
CA LYS A 126 16.93 -9.06 14.97
C LYS A 126 15.85 -8.01 15.15
N LEU A 127 15.20 -7.60 14.06
CA LEU A 127 14.14 -6.62 14.09
C LEU A 127 12.94 -7.08 14.93
N PRO A 128 12.22 -6.15 15.60
CA PRO A 128 11.18 -6.53 16.54
C PRO A 128 9.84 -6.81 15.85
N ARG A 129 9.36 -8.08 15.92
CA ARG A 129 8.20 -8.58 15.13
C ARG A 129 6.90 -7.79 15.28
N TRP A 130 6.76 -7.00 16.35
CA TRP A 130 5.61 -6.13 16.53
C TRP A 130 5.44 -5.16 15.35
N ALA A 131 6.53 -4.76 14.69
CA ALA A 131 6.49 -3.83 13.57
C ALA A 131 5.79 -4.43 12.36
N LEU A 132 6.16 -5.67 11.96
CA LEU A 132 5.47 -6.40 10.90
C LEU A 132 4.01 -6.61 11.25
N ARG A 133 3.71 -7.09 12.47
CA ARG A 133 2.32 -7.33 12.90
C ARG A 133 1.49 -6.05 12.81
N ARG A 134 2.04 -4.88 13.13
CA ARG A 134 1.32 -3.61 12.96
C ARG A 134 1.04 -3.28 11.50
N LEU A 135 2.02 -3.45 10.61
CA LEU A 135 1.81 -3.21 9.17
C LEU A 135 0.85 -4.22 8.56
N ASP A 136 0.94 -5.48 8.97
CA ASP A 136 0.04 -6.55 8.58
C ASP A 136 -1.41 -6.26 9.00
N ALA A 137 -1.62 -5.84 10.26
CA ALA A 137 -2.94 -5.40 10.72
C ALA A 137 -3.49 -4.21 9.91
N VAL A 138 -2.63 -3.26 9.52
CA VAL A 138 -3.02 -2.15 8.64
C VAL A 138 -3.37 -2.66 7.24
N GLY A 139 -2.62 -3.61 6.68
CA GLY A 139 -2.92 -4.22 5.39
C GLY A 139 -4.24 -5.01 5.39
N ILE A 140 -4.47 -5.86 6.41
CA ILE A 140 -5.73 -6.59 6.61
C ILE A 140 -6.90 -5.61 6.72
N GLY A 141 -6.78 -4.62 7.61
CA GLY A 141 -7.81 -3.61 7.81
C GLY A 141 -8.08 -2.79 6.54
N GLY A 142 -7.03 -2.35 5.86
CA GLY A 142 -7.11 -1.64 4.59
C GLY A 142 -7.87 -2.42 3.52
N LEU A 143 -7.54 -3.71 3.34
CA LEU A 143 -8.20 -4.59 2.37
C LEU A 143 -9.68 -4.81 2.69
N ILE A 144 -10.00 -5.14 3.95
CA ILE A 144 -11.40 -5.37 4.37
C ILE A 144 -12.23 -4.11 4.16
N ILE A 145 -11.70 -2.95 4.55
CA ILE A 145 -12.40 -1.68 4.41
C ILE A 145 -12.53 -1.31 2.92
N ASP A 146 -11.49 -1.48 2.10
CA ASP A 146 -11.57 -1.17 0.66
C ASP A 146 -12.65 -2.01 -0.05
N VAL A 147 -12.66 -3.33 0.20
CA VAL A 147 -13.70 -4.23 -0.32
C VAL A 147 -15.08 -3.82 0.20
N GLY A 148 -15.22 -3.56 1.50
CA GLY A 148 -16.48 -3.15 2.11
C GLY A 148 -17.02 -1.84 1.57
N VAL A 149 -16.16 -0.84 1.36
CA VAL A 149 -16.53 0.44 0.75
C VAL A 149 -16.95 0.25 -0.70
N ALA A 150 -16.22 -0.54 -1.48
CA ALA A 150 -16.59 -0.81 -2.87
C ALA A 150 -17.93 -1.57 -2.97
N LEU A 151 -18.20 -2.52 -2.07
CA LEU A 151 -19.52 -3.15 -1.95
C LEU A 151 -20.61 -2.12 -1.65
N ALA A 152 -20.39 -1.24 -0.67
CA ALA A 152 -21.35 -0.21 -0.27
C ALA A 152 -21.64 0.82 -1.38
N LEU A 153 -20.66 1.09 -2.24
CA LEU A 153 -20.79 1.95 -3.42
C LEU A 153 -21.38 1.24 -4.64
N GLY A 154 -21.76 -0.04 -4.51
CA GLY A 154 -22.50 -0.76 -5.54
C GLY A 154 -21.62 -1.46 -6.57
N ALA A 155 -20.37 -1.81 -6.27
CA ALA A 155 -19.48 -2.51 -7.22
C ALA A 155 -20.06 -3.81 -7.80
N MET A 156 -21.02 -4.44 -7.10
CA MET A 156 -21.74 -5.64 -7.57
C MET A 156 -22.92 -5.34 -8.52
N ALA A 157 -23.37 -4.09 -8.58
CA ALA A 157 -24.59 -3.67 -9.28
C ALA A 157 -24.30 -2.90 -10.58
N THR A 158 -23.05 -2.90 -11.06
CA THR A 158 -22.55 -2.06 -12.17
C THR A 158 -22.90 -2.58 -13.57
N GLY A 159 -23.71 -3.64 -13.68
CA GLY A 159 -23.99 -4.30 -14.97
C GLY A 159 -22.76 -4.93 -15.64
N ALA A 160 -21.59 -4.91 -14.96
CA ALA A 160 -20.35 -5.49 -15.42
C ALA A 160 -20.44 -7.01 -15.61
N SER A 161 -19.51 -7.57 -16.38
CA SER A 161 -19.49 -9.00 -16.64
C SER A 161 -19.32 -9.80 -15.34
N PHE A 162 -20.00 -10.95 -15.28
CA PHE A 162 -19.89 -11.90 -14.15
C PHE A 162 -18.42 -12.18 -13.81
N VAL A 163 -17.59 -12.47 -14.81
CA VAL A 163 -16.17 -12.78 -14.62
C VAL A 163 -15.43 -11.63 -13.93
N LEU A 164 -15.70 -10.37 -14.30
CA LEU A 164 -15.02 -9.21 -13.71
C LEU A 164 -15.38 -9.04 -12.22
N THR A 165 -16.67 -9.07 -11.92
CA THR A 165 -17.21 -8.89 -10.57
C THR A 165 -16.72 -9.97 -9.61
N TRP A 166 -16.73 -11.23 -10.04
CA TRP A 166 -16.25 -12.34 -9.22
C TRP A 166 -14.73 -12.42 -9.13
N SER A 167 -14.00 -11.97 -10.16
CA SER A 167 -12.53 -11.85 -10.08
C SER A 167 -12.13 -10.82 -9.03
N TRP A 168 -12.82 -9.68 -8.96
CA TRP A 168 -12.61 -8.68 -7.93
C TRP A 168 -12.82 -9.24 -6.52
N LEU A 169 -13.98 -9.87 -6.27
CA LEU A 169 -14.27 -10.47 -4.97
C LEU A 169 -13.28 -11.58 -4.60
N GLY A 170 -12.94 -12.45 -5.55
CA GLY A 170 -11.99 -13.54 -5.34
C GLY A 170 -10.60 -13.03 -4.98
N LEU A 171 -10.11 -12.02 -5.70
CA LEU A 171 -8.82 -11.39 -5.43
C LEU A 171 -8.82 -10.64 -4.09
N GLY A 172 -9.91 -9.93 -3.76
CA GLY A 172 -10.07 -9.27 -2.46
C GLY A 172 -10.05 -10.26 -1.30
N GLY A 173 -10.85 -11.33 -1.39
CA GLY A 173 -10.89 -12.41 -0.41
C GLY A 173 -9.56 -13.14 -0.25
N MET A 174 -8.90 -13.46 -1.37
CA MET A 174 -7.57 -14.08 -1.36
C MET A 174 -6.53 -13.18 -0.69
N SER A 175 -6.54 -11.88 -0.97
CA SER A 175 -5.61 -10.92 -0.36
C SER A 175 -5.76 -10.88 1.15
N VAL A 176 -7.00 -10.84 1.65
CA VAL A 176 -7.28 -10.87 3.09
C VAL A 176 -6.82 -12.19 3.71
N LEU A 177 -7.11 -13.31 3.06
CA LEU A 177 -6.70 -14.64 3.53
C LEU A 177 -5.18 -14.76 3.62
N LEU A 178 -4.45 -14.27 2.62
CA LEU A 178 -2.99 -14.29 2.60
C LEU A 178 -2.40 -13.43 3.72
N MET A 179 -2.91 -12.20 3.91
CA MET A 179 -2.48 -11.34 5.02
C MET A 179 -2.83 -11.92 6.39
N VAL A 180 -3.98 -12.56 6.56
CA VAL A 180 -4.27 -13.33 7.78
C VAL A 180 -3.25 -14.48 7.95
N GLY A 181 -2.85 -15.12 6.86
CA GLY A 181 -1.75 -16.10 6.87
C GLY A 181 -0.43 -15.50 7.34
N VAL A 182 -0.08 -14.29 6.91
CA VAL A 182 1.08 -13.52 7.41
C VAL A 182 0.98 -13.37 8.93
N TRP A 183 -0.16 -12.90 9.44
CA TRP A 183 -0.39 -12.74 10.89
C TRP A 183 -0.11 -14.01 11.69
N PHE A 184 -0.61 -15.16 11.21
CA PHE A 184 -0.39 -16.45 11.85
C PHE A 184 1.06 -16.90 11.73
N SER A 185 1.68 -16.72 10.57
CA SER A 185 3.09 -17.09 10.36
C SER A 185 4.03 -16.30 11.28
N LEU A 186 3.72 -15.03 11.56
CA LEU A 186 4.46 -14.20 12.51
C LEU A 186 4.33 -14.64 13.98
N LYS A 187 3.42 -15.57 14.32
CA LYS A 187 3.32 -16.16 15.66
C LYS A 187 4.36 -17.26 15.88
N GLU A 188 4.89 -17.85 14.82
CA GLU A 188 5.94 -18.86 14.93
C GLU A 188 7.23 -18.28 15.51
N GLN A 189 7.88 -19.00 16.42
CA GLN A 189 9.07 -18.50 17.14
C GLN A 189 10.31 -18.47 16.23
N GLY A 190 10.40 -19.36 15.25
CA GLY A 190 11.55 -19.50 14.37
C GLY A 190 11.66 -18.43 13.27
N TYR A 191 12.82 -18.39 12.61
CA TYR A 191 13.05 -17.55 11.41
C TYR A 191 12.14 -17.96 10.24
N GLU A 192 11.76 -19.24 10.17
CA GLU A 192 10.85 -19.81 9.17
C GLU A 192 9.49 -19.10 9.13
N GLY A 193 8.97 -18.65 10.28
CA GLY A 193 7.73 -17.87 10.34
C GLY A 193 7.83 -16.54 9.61
N VAL A 194 9.00 -15.89 9.67
CA VAL A 194 9.22 -14.63 8.94
C VAL A 194 9.44 -14.89 7.45
N MET A 195 10.10 -16.00 7.11
CA MET A 195 10.27 -16.42 5.71
C MET A 195 8.92 -16.73 5.04
N SER A 196 8.06 -17.48 5.73
CA SER A 196 6.71 -17.81 5.28
C SER A 196 5.80 -16.57 5.21
N ALA A 197 5.82 -15.71 6.24
CA ALA A 197 5.15 -14.41 6.22
C ALA A 197 5.52 -13.58 4.98
N THR A 198 6.81 -13.47 4.69
CA THR A 198 7.29 -12.70 3.52
C THR A 198 6.79 -13.31 2.21
N GLY A 199 6.82 -14.65 2.06
CA GLY A 199 6.30 -15.32 0.86
C GLY A 199 4.80 -15.10 0.65
N LEU A 200 4.01 -15.14 1.73
CA LEU A 200 2.58 -14.88 1.69
C LEU A 200 2.27 -13.41 1.34
N SER A 201 3.04 -12.46 1.85
CA SER A 201 2.80 -11.06 1.56
C SER A 201 3.17 -10.65 0.14
N TYR A 202 4.14 -11.31 -0.51
CA TYR A 202 4.35 -11.16 -1.96
C TYR A 202 3.10 -11.53 -2.76
N LEU A 203 2.48 -12.66 -2.46
CA LEU A 203 1.23 -13.07 -3.10
C LEU A 203 0.11 -12.08 -2.76
N ALA A 204 0.04 -11.60 -1.53
CA ALA A 204 -0.96 -10.64 -1.10
C ALA A 204 -0.84 -9.30 -1.83
N VAL A 205 0.39 -8.82 -2.11
CA VAL A 205 0.61 -7.61 -2.93
C VAL A 205 0.07 -7.82 -4.35
N LEU A 206 0.34 -8.97 -4.97
CA LEU A 206 -0.15 -9.27 -6.32
C LEU A 206 -1.68 -9.34 -6.38
N THR A 207 -2.31 -10.04 -5.42
CA THR A 207 -3.77 -10.16 -5.40
C THR A 207 -4.44 -8.85 -5.00
N SER A 208 -3.83 -8.07 -4.10
CA SER A 208 -4.39 -6.78 -3.67
C SER A 208 -4.32 -5.74 -4.77
N LEU A 209 -3.24 -5.73 -5.57
CA LEU A 209 -3.15 -4.90 -6.77
C LEU A 209 -4.33 -5.14 -7.70
N GLY A 210 -4.62 -6.41 -7.98
CA GLY A 210 -5.79 -6.80 -8.79
C GLY A 210 -7.11 -6.40 -8.13
N ALA A 211 -7.31 -6.70 -6.85
CA ALA A 211 -8.54 -6.36 -6.12
C ALA A 211 -8.82 -4.86 -6.14
N VAL A 212 -7.82 -4.04 -5.80
CA VAL A 212 -7.96 -2.60 -5.65
C VAL A 212 -8.07 -1.91 -7.03
N ALA A 213 -7.47 -2.45 -8.09
CA ALA A 213 -7.67 -1.95 -9.45
C ALA A 213 -9.09 -2.28 -9.95
N LEU A 214 -9.52 -3.54 -9.82
CA LEU A 214 -10.83 -3.97 -10.31
C LEU A 214 -11.99 -3.32 -9.55
N ALA A 215 -11.85 -3.07 -8.24
CA ALA A 215 -12.85 -2.34 -7.45
C ALA A 215 -13.19 -1.00 -8.09
N ARG A 216 -12.17 -0.24 -8.49
CA ARG A 216 -12.35 1.11 -9.05
C ARG A 216 -12.82 1.03 -10.49
N LEU A 217 -12.40 0.00 -11.23
CA LEU A 217 -12.88 -0.23 -12.58
C LEU A 217 -14.39 -0.47 -12.57
N LEU A 218 -14.86 -1.36 -11.67
CA LEU A 218 -16.27 -1.64 -11.47
C LEU A 218 -17.05 -0.37 -11.10
N LEU A 219 -16.56 0.43 -10.16
CA LEU A 219 -17.23 1.66 -9.72
C LEU A 219 -17.18 2.81 -10.75
N SER A 220 -16.37 2.68 -11.80
CA SER A 220 -16.29 3.63 -12.91
C SER A 220 -17.08 3.20 -14.15
N ALA A 221 -17.58 1.95 -14.17
CA ALA A 221 -18.43 1.40 -15.22
C ALA A 221 -19.89 1.80 -15.01
#